data_AF-A0A5C1JPT7-F1
#
_entry.id   AF-A0A5C1JPT7-F1
#
_cell.length_a   1.000
_cell.length_b   1.000
_cell.length_c   1.000
_cell.angle_alpha   90.00
_cell.angle_beta   90.00
_cell.angle_gamma   90.00
#
_symmetry.space_group_name_H-M   'P 1'
#
loop_
_entity.id
_entity.type
_entity.pdbx_description
1 polymer ?
#
loop_
_entity_poly.entity_id
_entity_poly.type
_entity_poly.pdbx_seq_one_letter_code
_entity_poly.pdbx_strand_id
1 'polypeptide(L)'
;MRWRDRFLFVSEAIYKSQAETGEIKGHYLNVTAGTCEEMLKRAECAAGFGVPIIMHDYITGGFTANTTLAIYCRDNGLLLHIHRAMHAVIDRQRNHGMHFRVLAKALRMSGGDHLHSGTVVGKL
;
A
#
# COMPACT_ATOMS: atom_id res chain seq x y z
N MET A 1 -9.43 16.35 4.36
CA MET A 1 -8.20 16.40 3.54
C MET A 1 -8.44 15.66 2.23
N ARG A 2 -8.38 16.33 1.07
CA ARG A 2 -8.44 15.62 -0.23
C ARG A 2 -7.09 14.96 -0.49
N TRP A 3 -7.09 13.86 -1.25
CA TRP A 3 -5.89 13.03 -1.40
C TRP A 3 -4.76 13.76 -2.13
N ARG A 4 -5.09 14.58 -3.14
CA ARG A 4 -4.10 15.27 -3.99
C ARG A 4 -3.32 16.32 -3.20
N ASP A 5 -4.00 17.09 -2.35
CA ASP A 5 -3.36 18.06 -1.46
C ASP A 5 -2.36 17.36 -0.53
N ARG A 6 -2.76 16.20 0.03
CA ARG A 6 -1.85 15.40 0.86
C ARG A 6 -0.62 14.94 0.08
N PHE A 7 -0.80 14.44 -1.14
CA PHE A 7 0.31 13.94 -1.95
C PHE A 7 1.29 15.06 -2.26
N LEU A 8 0.81 16.26 -2.58
CA LEU A 8 1.64 17.43 -2.83
C LEU A 8 2.51 17.79 -1.62
N PHE A 9 1.88 18.05 -0.46
CA PHE A 9 2.62 18.48 0.74
C PHE A 9 3.55 17.41 1.30
N VAL A 10 3.15 16.13 1.21
CA VAL A 10 4.01 15.02 1.65
C VAL A 10 5.20 14.83 0.72
N SER A 11 5.02 15.00 -0.60
CA SER A 11 6.13 14.91 -1.55
C SER A 11 7.16 16.02 -1.31
N GLU A 12 6.70 17.25 -1.06
CA GLU A 12 7.57 18.35 -0.65
C GLU A 12 8.36 18.00 0.63
N ALA A 13 7.69 17.45 1.65
CA ALA A 13 8.34 17.05 2.90
C ALA A 13 9.37 15.90 2.72
N ILE A 14 9.08 14.93 1.84
CA ILE A 14 10.02 13.85 1.49
C ILE A 14 11.31 14.46 0.94
N TYR A 15 11.22 15.32 -0.07
CA TYR A 15 12.42 15.88 -0.71
C TYR A 15 13.16 16.87 0.19
N LYS A 16 12.45 17.65 1.00
CA LYS A 16 13.07 18.50 2.02
C LYS A 16 13.90 17.68 3.01
N SER A 17 13.30 16.67 3.63
CA SER A 17 14.00 15.84 4.63
C SER A 17 15.12 15.00 4.02
N GLN A 18 14.97 14.55 2.78
CA GLN A 18 16.05 13.88 2.04
C GLN A 18 17.23 14.82 1.77
N ALA A 19 16.97 16.06 1.36
CA ALA A 19 18.03 17.07 1.14
C ALA A 19 18.75 17.43 2.44
N GLU A 20 18.03 17.51 3.56
CA GLU A 20 18.60 17.81 4.88
C GLU A 20 19.47 16.66 5.43
N THR A 21 19.13 15.41 5.12
CA THR A 21 19.78 14.23 5.75
C THR A 21 20.76 13.49 4.84
N GLY A 22 20.64 13.64 3.51
CA GLY A 22 21.43 12.87 2.54
C GLY A 22 21.00 11.41 2.37
N GLU A 23 19.94 10.97 3.07
CA GLU A 23 19.41 9.62 2.98
C GLU A 23 18.11 9.57 2.18
N ILE A 24 17.87 8.49 1.45
CA ILE A 24 16.62 8.28 0.73
C ILE A 24 15.44 8.28 1.71
N LYS A 25 14.43 9.11 1.45
CA LYS A 25 13.19 9.18 2.22
C LYS A 25 11.99 8.78 1.37
N GLY A 26 10.92 8.35 2.04
CA GLY A 26 9.67 8.00 1.39
C GLY A 26 8.52 8.06 2.39
N HIS A 27 7.31 8.24 1.87
CA HIS A 27 6.07 8.11 2.63
C HIS A 27 5.10 7.29 1.80
N TYR A 28 4.46 6.31 2.42
CA TYR A 28 3.55 5.41 1.71
C TYR A 28 2.27 6.17 1.38
N LEU A 29 2.18 6.71 0.16
CA LEU A 29 1.01 7.46 -0.28
C LEU A 29 -0.14 6.48 -0.54
N ASN A 30 -1.18 6.50 0.31
CA ASN A 30 -2.31 5.57 0.17
C ASN A 30 -3.14 5.87 -1.08
N VAL A 31 -3.17 4.91 -2.02
CA VAL A 31 -3.92 4.96 -3.28
C VAL A 31 -5.25 4.20 -3.23
N THR A 32 -5.57 3.50 -2.14
CA THR A 32 -6.88 2.83 -1.97
C THR A 32 -8.03 3.81 -2.19
N ALA A 33 -8.96 3.40 -3.07
CA ALA A 33 -10.08 4.20 -3.52
C ALA A 33 -11.32 3.33 -3.74
N GLY A 34 -12.48 3.98 -3.95
CA GLY A 34 -13.74 3.29 -4.17
C GLY A 34 -13.91 2.69 -5.57
N THR A 35 -13.08 3.08 -6.54
CA THR A 35 -13.05 2.50 -7.89
C THR A 35 -11.61 2.33 -8.37
N CYS A 36 -11.39 1.46 -9.35
CA CYS A 36 -10.07 1.21 -9.93
C CYS A 36 -9.51 2.45 -10.65
N GLU A 37 -10.36 3.25 -11.29
CA GLU A 37 -9.96 4.47 -11.99
C GLU A 37 -9.40 5.50 -11.01
N GLU A 38 -10.07 5.72 -9.88
CA GLU A 38 -9.56 6.62 -8.84
C GLU A 38 -8.32 6.06 -8.13
N MET A 39 -8.18 4.73 -8.01
CA MET A 39 -6.96 4.11 -7.50
C MET A 39 -5.77 4.37 -8.44
N LEU A 40 -5.93 4.11 -9.73
CA LEU A 40 -4.88 4.30 -10.73
C LEU A 40 -4.52 5.79 -10.91
N LYS A 41 -5.52 6.68 -10.94
CA LYS A 41 -5.30 8.14 -10.98
C LYS A 41 -4.45 8.64 -9.81
N ARG A 42 -4.59 8.04 -8.63
CA ARG A 42 -3.73 8.35 -7.47
C ARG A 42 -2.32 7.81 -7.68
N ALA A 43 -2.18 6.56 -8.13
CA ALA A 43 -0.88 5.96 -8.41
C ALA A 43 -0.10 6.75 -9.47
N GLU A 44 -0.76 7.17 -10.55
CA GLU A 44 -0.22 8.05 -11.59
C GLU A 44 0.23 9.40 -11.03
N CYS A 45 -0.57 10.00 -10.15
CA CYS A 45 -0.16 11.24 -9.49
C CYS A 45 1.07 11.06 -8.59
N ALA A 46 1.18 9.94 -7.88
CA ALA A 46 2.37 9.63 -7.06
C ALA A 46 3.60 9.40 -7.95
N ALA A 47 3.47 8.63 -9.03
CA ALA A 47 4.52 8.43 -10.02
C ALA A 47 4.97 9.78 -10.63
N GLY A 48 4.02 10.66 -10.97
CA GLY A 48 4.29 11.99 -11.50
C GLY A 48 5.03 12.92 -10.53
N PHE A 49 4.92 12.69 -9.22
CA PHE A 49 5.74 13.38 -8.22
C PHE A 49 7.13 12.76 -8.04
N GLY A 50 7.39 11.56 -8.57
CA GLY A 50 8.67 10.86 -8.45
C GLY A 50 8.92 10.25 -7.07
N VAL A 51 7.87 10.02 -6.26
CA VAL A 51 8.03 9.37 -4.95
C VAL A 51 8.32 7.88 -5.10
N PRO A 52 9.07 7.26 -4.17
CA PRO A 52 9.54 5.88 -4.36
C PRO A 52 8.52 4.80 -4.02
N ILE A 53 7.43 5.13 -3.30
CA ILE A 53 6.57 4.12 -2.67
C ILE A 53 5.13 4.59 -2.48
N ILE A 54 4.17 3.69 -2.72
CA ILE A 54 2.74 3.87 -2.43
C ILE A 54 2.23 2.74 -1.52
N MET A 55 0.96 2.84 -1.08
CA MET A 55 0.31 1.73 -0.36
C MET A 55 -1.12 1.44 -0.79
N HIS A 56 -1.54 0.19 -0.56
CA HIS A 56 -2.88 -0.29 -0.85
C HIS A 56 -3.41 -1.25 0.24
N ASP A 57 -4.68 -1.10 0.60
CA ASP A 57 -5.44 -2.00 1.45
C ASP A 57 -6.04 -3.14 0.61
N TYR A 58 -5.31 -4.24 0.42
CA TYR A 58 -5.64 -5.26 -0.59
C TYR A 58 -6.93 -6.06 -0.32
N ILE A 59 -7.33 -6.26 0.94
CA ILE A 59 -8.56 -6.99 1.27
C ILE A 59 -9.78 -6.11 1.03
N THR A 60 -9.74 -4.87 1.51
CA THR A 60 -10.87 -3.94 1.37
C THR A 60 -10.98 -3.36 -0.04
N GLY A 61 -9.85 -3.16 -0.73
CA GLY A 61 -9.83 -2.81 -2.16
C GLY A 61 -10.07 -4.02 -3.09
N GLY A 62 -9.80 -5.23 -2.59
CA GLY A 62 -10.00 -6.49 -3.32
C GLY A 62 -8.79 -6.93 -4.16
N PHE A 63 -8.71 -8.25 -4.37
CA PHE A 63 -7.60 -8.89 -5.11
C PHE A 63 -7.50 -8.44 -6.57
N THR A 64 -8.63 -8.17 -7.22
CA THR A 64 -8.64 -7.69 -8.62
C THR A 64 -7.94 -6.34 -8.73
N ALA A 65 -8.35 -5.36 -7.91
CA ALA A 65 -7.72 -4.04 -7.88
C ALA A 65 -6.24 -4.13 -7.46
N ASN A 66 -5.93 -4.96 -6.45
CA ASN A 66 -4.55 -5.13 -5.99
C ASN A 66 -3.62 -5.68 -7.09
N THR A 67 -4.08 -6.67 -7.86
CA THR A 67 -3.29 -7.27 -8.94
C THR A 67 -3.05 -6.26 -10.06
N THR A 68 -4.09 -5.49 -10.44
CA THR A 68 -3.94 -4.38 -11.40
C THR A 68 -2.91 -3.36 -10.91
N LEU A 69 -2.97 -2.98 -9.63
CA LEU A 69 -2.04 -2.01 -9.06
C LEU A 69 -0.60 -2.56 -8.99
N ALA A 70 -0.43 -3.83 -8.66
CA ALA A 70 0.89 -4.46 -8.60
C ALA A 70 1.58 -4.49 -9.98
N ILE A 71 0.82 -4.76 -11.05
CA ILE A 71 1.31 -4.68 -12.43
C ILE A 71 1.70 -3.24 -12.75
N TYR A 72 0.84 -2.26 -12.45
CA TYR A 72 1.15 -0.85 -12.65
C TYR A 72 2.45 -0.43 -11.93
N CYS A 73 2.62 -0.85 -10.66
CA CYS A 73 3.81 -0.54 -9.87
C CYS A 73 5.08 -1.13 -10.48
N ARG A 74 5.00 -2.37 -11.00
CA ARG A 74 6.11 -3.02 -11.69
C ARG A 74 6.54 -2.24 -12.94
N ASP A 75 5.58 -1.78 -13.73
CA ASP A 75 5.86 -1.09 -14.99
C ASP A 75 6.33 0.37 -14.77
N ASN A 76 6.03 0.96 -13.61
CA ASN A 76 6.34 2.36 -13.28
C ASN A 76 7.43 2.53 -12.20
N GLY A 77 8.06 1.45 -11.75
CA GLY A 77 9.15 1.52 -10.77
C GLY A 77 8.73 2.00 -9.38
N LEU A 78 7.46 1.77 -8.98
CA LEU A 78 6.97 2.11 -7.65
C LEU A 78 7.05 0.90 -6.72
N LEU A 79 7.55 1.11 -5.50
CA LEU A 79 7.38 0.13 -4.43
C LEU A 79 5.91 0.13 -3.96
N LEU A 80 5.38 -1.06 -3.66
CA LEU A 80 4.01 -1.27 -3.23
C LEU A 80 3.95 -1.87 -1.83
N HIS A 81 3.66 -1.02 -0.84
CA HIS A 81 3.37 -1.47 0.53
C HIS A 81 1.93 -1.93 0.67
N ILE A 82 1.72 -3.12 1.23
CA ILE A 82 0.37 -3.67 1.42
C ILE A 82 -0.04 -3.64 2.88
N HIS A 83 -1.16 -2.97 3.12
CA HIS A 83 -1.83 -2.98 4.40
C HIS A 83 -2.98 -4.01 4.40
N ARG A 84 -3.17 -4.69 5.53
CA ARG A 84 -4.06 -5.85 5.66
C ARG A 84 -5.38 -5.51 6.35
N ALA A 85 -5.89 -4.29 6.18
CA ALA A 85 -7.17 -3.88 6.78
C ALA A 85 -8.24 -4.96 6.56
N MET A 86 -9.10 -5.20 7.55
CA MET A 86 -10.14 -6.25 7.57
C MET A 86 -9.65 -7.70 7.77
N HIS A 87 -8.35 -8.01 7.74
CA HIS A 87 -7.87 -9.40 7.85
C HIS A 87 -8.38 -10.14 9.10
N ALA A 88 -8.44 -9.48 10.26
CA ALA A 88 -8.87 -10.07 11.53
C ALA A 88 -10.37 -10.42 11.57
N VAL A 89 -11.17 -9.92 10.63
CA VAL A 89 -12.56 -10.39 10.45
C VAL A 89 -12.56 -11.84 9.94
N ILE A 90 -11.53 -12.23 9.21
CA ILE A 90 -11.41 -13.52 8.52
C ILE A 90 -10.50 -14.49 9.28
N ASP A 91 -9.42 -14.00 9.91
CA ASP A 91 -8.32 -14.85 10.37
C ASP A 91 -8.15 -14.97 11.88
N ARG A 92 -9.03 -14.33 12.68
CA ARG A 92 -8.85 -14.25 14.13
C ARG A 92 -9.32 -15.47 14.88
N GLN A 93 -10.42 -16.09 14.44
CA GLN A 93 -11.04 -17.21 15.17
C GLN A 93 -10.39 -18.53 14.76
N ARG A 94 -10.12 -19.39 15.74
CA ARG A 94 -9.49 -20.70 15.49
C ARG A 94 -10.42 -21.68 14.78
N ASN A 95 -11.73 -21.57 15.02
CA ASN A 95 -12.74 -22.53 14.61
C ASN A 95 -13.46 -22.18 13.29
N HIS A 96 -13.28 -20.96 12.76
CA HIS A 96 -13.93 -20.55 11.52
C HIS A 96 -13.14 -19.42 10.84
N GLY A 97 -13.14 -19.42 9.50
CA GLY A 97 -12.47 -18.42 8.68
C GLY A 97 -11.24 -18.96 7.94
N MET A 98 -10.27 -18.09 7.66
CA MET A 98 -9.03 -18.45 6.95
C MET A 98 -7.83 -17.94 7.71
N HIS A 99 -6.96 -18.83 8.16
CA HIS A 99 -5.74 -18.43 8.87
C HIS A 99 -4.86 -17.51 8.01
N PHE A 100 -4.29 -16.45 8.61
CA PHE A 100 -3.53 -15.39 7.93
C PHE A 100 -2.46 -15.88 6.96
N ARG A 101 -1.79 -17.01 7.27
CA ARG A 101 -0.82 -17.67 6.36
C ARG A 101 -1.35 -17.89 4.93
N VAL A 102 -2.64 -18.14 4.76
CA VAL A 102 -3.27 -18.31 3.44
C VAL A 102 -3.38 -16.96 2.74
N LEU A 103 -3.85 -15.94 3.46
CA LEU A 103 -3.96 -14.57 2.97
C LEU A 103 -2.59 -13.98 2.58
N ALA A 104 -1.53 -14.28 3.33
CA ALA A 104 -0.17 -13.87 3.03
C ALA A 104 0.37 -14.52 1.73
N LYS A 105 0.09 -15.82 1.51
CA LYS A 105 0.44 -16.51 0.26
C LYS A 105 -0.35 -15.95 -0.93
N ALA A 106 -1.65 -15.72 -0.75
CA ALA A 106 -2.51 -15.11 -1.77
C ALA A 106 -2.01 -13.73 -2.18
N LEU A 107 -1.61 -12.90 -1.21
CA LEU A 107 -1.03 -11.60 -1.51
C LEU A 107 0.32 -11.73 -2.24
N ARG A 108 1.20 -12.64 -1.81
CA ARG A 108 2.49 -12.87 -2.49
C ARG A 108 2.31 -13.24 -3.98
N MET A 109 1.22 -13.91 -4.33
CA MET A 109 0.86 -14.19 -5.72
C MET A 109 0.24 -12.98 -6.44
N SER A 110 -0.65 -12.24 -5.78
CA SER A 110 -1.30 -11.05 -6.35
C SER A 110 -0.31 -9.88 -6.58
N GLY A 111 0.69 -9.75 -5.71
CA GLY A 111 1.76 -8.75 -5.79
C GLY A 111 1.73 -7.73 -4.65
N GLY A 112 2.91 -7.41 -4.16
CA GLY A 112 3.18 -6.46 -3.08
C GLY A 112 4.60 -6.66 -2.55
N ASP A 113 5.30 -5.57 -2.25
CA ASP A 113 6.70 -5.63 -1.77
C ASP A 113 6.78 -5.77 -0.26
N HIS A 114 5.80 -5.23 0.47
CA HIS A 114 5.67 -5.37 1.92
C HIS A 114 4.26 -5.83 2.31
N LEU A 115 4.15 -6.53 3.44
CA LEU A 115 2.89 -6.90 4.08
C LEU A 115 3.03 -6.79 5.60
N HIS A 116 2.07 -6.15 6.27
CA HIS A 116 1.99 -6.22 7.73
C HIS A 116 1.82 -7.68 8.21
N SER A 117 2.75 -8.15 9.04
CA SER A 117 2.76 -9.54 9.53
C SER A 117 2.38 -9.70 11.01
N GLY A 118 2.28 -8.60 11.76
CA GLY A 118 2.04 -8.62 13.21
C GLY A 118 3.35 -8.53 13.99
N THR A 119 3.25 -8.09 15.25
CA THR A 119 4.44 -7.75 16.05
C THR A 119 4.77 -8.77 17.13
N VAL A 120 3.87 -9.72 17.40
CA VAL A 120 3.90 -10.66 18.55
C VAL A 120 3.73 -9.96 19.90
N VAL A 121 4.43 -8.85 20.15
CA VAL A 121 4.50 -8.15 21.45
C VAL A 121 3.73 -6.83 21.51
N GLY A 122 3.32 -6.29 20.37
CA GLY A 122 2.59 -5.02 20.29
C GLY A 122 1.08 -5.20 20.47
N LYS A 123 0.35 -4.09 20.35
CA LYS A 123 -1.11 -4.09 20.46
C LYS A 123 -1.79 -4.92 19.36
N LEU A 124 -1.22 -4.96 18.15
CA LEU A 124 -1.50 -5.91 17.04
C LEU A 124 -0.26 -6.01 16.14
#